data_AF-A0A947VRZ5-F1
#
_entry.id   AF-A0A947VRZ5-F1
#
_cell.length_a   1.000
_cell.length_b   1.000
_cell.length_c   1.000
_cell.angle_alpha   90.00
_cell.angle_beta   90.00
_cell.angle_gamma   90.00
#
_symmetry.space_group_name_H-M   'P 1'
#
loop_
_entity.id
_entity.type
_entity.pdbx_description
1 polymer ?
#
loop_
_entity_poly.entity_id
_entity_poly.type
_entity_poly.pdbx_seq_one_letter_code
_entity_poly.pdbx_strand_id
1 'polypeptide(L)'
;MPSLLDPFFDAMDAEFDGKSWNARALMPTLDSLSASEAASEATWEGYSAWSVALHVAKCKRIVAIDLGGPAPDWPYAEEPWFPAPADPSDAGWARDRALARSCHDACMKALR
;
A
#
# COMPACT_ATOMS: atom_id res chain seq x y z
N MET A 1 10.65 -10.14 25.83
CA MET A 1 9.24 -10.62 25.91
C MET A 1 8.53 -10.05 24.70
N PRO A 2 7.66 -10.82 24.02
CA PRO A 2 6.83 -10.29 22.94
C PRO A 2 6.03 -9.08 23.44
N SER A 3 5.87 -8.06 22.60
CA SER A 3 5.03 -6.91 22.89
C SER A 3 3.56 -7.36 22.97
N LEU A 4 2.76 -6.72 23.83
CA LEU A 4 1.30 -6.91 23.81
C LEU A 4 0.68 -6.48 22.47
N LEU A 5 1.42 -5.73 21.65
CA LEU A 5 1.00 -5.26 20.33
C LEU A 5 1.33 -6.25 19.20
N ASP A 6 2.17 -7.26 19.43
CA ASP A 6 2.62 -8.18 18.38
C ASP A 6 1.46 -8.84 17.60
N PRO A 7 0.38 -9.31 18.24
CA PRO A 7 -0.75 -9.89 17.49
C PRO A 7 -1.44 -8.89 16.54
N PHE A 8 -1.43 -7.60 16.85
CA PHE A 8 -2.00 -6.57 15.98
C PHE A 8 -1.09 -6.30 14.78
N PHE A 9 0.21 -6.28 15.01
CA PHE A 9 1.19 -6.12 13.94
C PHE A 9 1.18 -7.33 13.00
N ASP A 10 1.04 -8.54 13.53
CA ASP A 10 0.90 -9.76 12.74
C ASP A 10 -0.39 -9.74 11.91
N ALA A 11 -1.49 -9.20 12.45
CA ALA A 11 -2.72 -8.98 11.69
C ALA A 11 -2.53 -7.95 10.56
N MET A 12 -1.76 -6.88 10.79
CA MET A 12 -1.45 -5.90 9.74
C MET A 12 -0.64 -6.51 8.59
N ASP A 13 0.34 -7.38 8.90
CA ASP A 13 1.10 -8.13 7.90
C ASP A 13 0.18 -9.10 7.13
N ALA A 14 -0.71 -9.80 7.84
CA ALA A 14 -1.65 -10.75 7.27
C ALA A 14 -2.68 -10.10 6.33
N GLU A 15 -3.21 -8.93 6.69
CA GLU A 15 -4.14 -8.15 5.84
C GLU A 15 -3.44 -7.55 4.61
N PHE A 16 -2.14 -7.26 4.71
CA PHE A 16 -1.38 -6.67 3.61
C PHE A 16 -0.96 -7.72 2.55
N ASP A 17 -0.29 -8.80 2.94
CA ASP A 17 0.27 -9.79 1.99
C ASP A 17 0.09 -11.25 2.42
N GLY A 18 -0.55 -11.50 3.56
CA GLY A 18 -0.71 -12.84 4.12
C GLY A 18 -2.13 -13.40 3.99
N LYS A 19 -2.55 -14.14 5.02
CA LYS A 19 -3.89 -14.71 5.14
C LYS A 19 -4.79 -13.74 5.89
N SER A 20 -5.37 -12.78 5.16
CA SER A 20 -6.38 -11.87 5.67
C SER A 20 -7.57 -12.63 6.30
N TRP A 21 -8.17 -12.03 7.31
CA TRP A 21 -9.36 -12.54 7.98
C TRP A 21 -10.62 -12.36 7.12
N ASN A 22 -10.76 -11.21 6.46
CA ASN A 22 -12.00 -10.80 5.82
C ASN A 22 -12.11 -11.21 4.35
N ALA A 23 -10.99 -11.38 3.65
CA ALA A 23 -10.97 -11.71 2.23
C ALA A 23 -9.56 -12.14 1.79
N ARG A 24 -9.28 -12.00 0.49
CA ARG A 24 -7.91 -12.01 0.00
C ARG A 24 -7.20 -10.73 0.44
N ALA A 25 -5.96 -10.86 0.93
CA ALA A 25 -5.14 -9.73 1.33
C ALA A 25 -4.91 -8.72 0.19
N LEU A 26 -4.48 -7.50 0.55
CA LEU A 26 -4.33 -6.41 -0.40
C LEU A 26 -3.39 -6.76 -1.55
N MET A 27 -2.15 -7.16 -1.26
CA MET A 27 -1.14 -7.37 -2.28
C MET A 27 -1.47 -8.54 -3.22
N PRO A 28 -1.91 -9.71 -2.75
CA PRO A 28 -2.42 -10.73 -3.65
C PRO A 28 -3.57 -10.21 -4.53
N THR A 29 -4.46 -9.38 -3.97
CA THR A 29 -5.54 -8.70 -4.73
C THR A 29 -5.01 -7.85 -5.86
N LEU A 30 -4.04 -6.98 -5.57
CA LEU A 30 -3.39 -6.15 -6.59
C LEU A 30 -2.60 -6.98 -7.61
N ASP A 31 -1.99 -8.09 -7.17
CA ASP A 31 -1.15 -8.95 -8.01
C ASP A 31 -1.94 -9.71 -9.09
N SER A 32 -3.27 -9.85 -8.96
CA SER A 32 -4.09 -10.44 -10.04
C SER A 32 -4.61 -9.43 -11.06
N LEU A 33 -4.46 -8.13 -10.81
CA LEU A 33 -4.95 -7.11 -11.72
C LEU A 33 -3.88 -6.77 -12.75
N SER A 34 -4.29 -6.66 -14.01
CA SER A 34 -3.49 -5.97 -15.03
C SER A 34 -3.40 -4.47 -14.71
N ALA A 35 -2.41 -3.77 -15.30
CA ALA A 35 -2.30 -2.32 -15.15
C ALA A 35 -3.58 -1.59 -15.61
N SER A 36 -4.20 -2.07 -16.71
CA SER A 36 -5.44 -1.50 -17.23
C SER A 36 -6.62 -1.68 -16.27
N GLU A 37 -6.77 -2.84 -15.64
CA GLU A 37 -7.82 -3.07 -14.66
C GLU A 37 -7.57 -2.25 -13.39
N ALA A 38 -6.33 -2.21 -12.92
CA ALA A 38 -5.95 -1.46 -11.73
C ALA A 38 -6.14 0.05 -11.91
N ALA A 39 -5.89 0.59 -13.11
CA ALA A 39 -6.05 2.01 -13.44
C ALA A 39 -7.50 2.42 -13.75
N SER A 40 -8.43 1.46 -13.91
CA SER A 40 -9.81 1.77 -14.28
C SER A 40 -10.54 2.53 -13.18
N GLU A 41 -11.10 3.69 -13.51
CA GLU A 41 -11.99 4.49 -12.64
C GLU A 41 -13.47 4.17 -12.86
N ALA A 42 -13.79 3.13 -13.67
CA ALA A 42 -15.15 2.64 -13.86
C ALA A 42 -15.64 1.85 -12.64
N THR A 43 -15.57 2.49 -11.47
CA THR A 43 -15.97 1.96 -10.17
C THR A 43 -17.09 2.81 -9.60
N TRP A 44 -17.78 2.30 -8.57
CA TRP A 44 -18.88 3.03 -7.94
C TRP A 44 -18.43 4.36 -7.31
N GLU A 45 -17.24 4.39 -6.72
CA GLU A 45 -16.72 5.54 -5.97
C GLU A 45 -15.86 6.47 -6.83
N GLY A 46 -15.54 6.08 -8.07
CA GLY A 46 -14.69 6.84 -8.98
C GLY A 46 -13.19 6.74 -8.69
N TYR A 47 -12.77 5.90 -7.75
CA TYR A 47 -11.36 5.59 -7.52
C TYR A 47 -10.96 4.30 -8.22
N SER A 48 -9.77 4.31 -8.80
CA SER A 48 -9.13 3.10 -9.33
C SER A 48 -8.45 2.32 -8.22
N ALA A 49 -8.31 1.00 -8.39
CA ALA A 49 -7.60 0.16 -7.43
C ALA A 49 -6.14 0.60 -7.25
N TRP A 50 -5.51 1.12 -8.32
CA TRP A 50 -4.17 1.68 -8.30
C TRP A 50 -4.10 2.94 -7.43
N SER A 51 -5.06 3.86 -7.58
CA SER A 51 -5.12 5.07 -6.75
C SER A 51 -5.31 4.73 -5.27
N VAL A 52 -6.15 3.73 -4.96
CA VAL A 52 -6.33 3.23 -3.60
C VAL A 52 -5.04 2.58 -3.06
N ALA A 53 -4.31 1.82 -3.88
CA ALA A 53 -3.03 1.24 -3.48
C ALA A 53 -1.99 2.32 -3.13
N LEU A 54 -1.94 3.40 -3.92
CA LEU A 54 -1.07 4.54 -3.63
C LEU A 54 -1.50 5.27 -2.36
N HIS A 55 -2.81 5.43 -2.12
CA HIS A 55 -3.32 5.97 -0.86
C HIS A 55 -2.83 5.15 0.36
N VAL A 56 -2.96 3.82 0.29
CA VAL A 56 -2.49 2.92 1.35
C VAL A 56 -0.97 3.03 1.56
N ALA A 57 -0.19 3.07 0.47
CA ALA A 57 1.26 3.27 0.54
C ALA A 57 1.62 4.60 1.23
N LYS A 58 0.93 5.69 0.88
CA LYS A 58 1.11 7.01 1.50
C LYS A 58 0.83 6.97 3.00
N CYS A 59 -0.29 6.39 3.42
CA CYS A 59 -0.63 6.27 4.83
C CYS A 59 0.44 5.49 5.62
N LYS A 60 0.92 4.36 5.08
CA LYS A 60 2.00 3.57 5.70
C LYS A 60 3.31 4.35 5.76
N ARG A 61 3.65 5.10 4.72
CA ARG A 61 4.81 6.00 4.68
C ARG A 61 4.73 7.06 5.78
N ILE A 62 3.57 7.71 5.94
CA ILE A 62 3.34 8.74 6.97
C ILE A 62 3.56 8.15 8.37
N VAL A 63 3.00 6.98 8.66
CA VAL A 63 3.21 6.29 9.95
C VAL A 63 4.70 6.04 10.20
N ALA A 64 5.45 5.61 9.19
CA ALA A 64 6.90 5.40 9.34
C ALA A 64 7.63 6.72 9.68
N ILE A 65 7.28 7.82 9.01
CA ILE A 65 7.85 9.16 9.25
C ILE A 65 7.51 9.66 10.65
N ASP A 66 6.25 9.58 11.05
CA ASP A 66 5.76 10.12 12.32
C ASP A 66 6.37 9.39 13.54
N LEU A 67 6.71 8.12 13.36
CA LEU A 67 7.43 7.31 14.35
C LEU A 67 8.96 7.49 14.30
N GLY A 68 9.47 8.37 13.43
CA GLY A 68 10.91 8.65 13.28
C GLY A 68 11.69 7.55 12.54
N GLY A 69 10.99 6.63 11.86
CA GLY A 69 11.57 5.57 11.06
C GLY A 69 11.99 6.03 9.65
N PRO A 70 12.72 5.18 8.90
CA PRO A 70 13.03 5.46 7.51
C PRO A 70 11.75 5.36 6.66
N ALA A 71 11.65 6.20 5.63
CA ALA A 71 10.53 6.20 4.70
C ALA A 71 11.05 6.14 3.25
N PRO A 72 10.41 5.35 2.37
CA PRO A 72 10.75 5.36 0.95
C PRO A 72 10.53 6.74 0.32
N ASP A 73 11.27 7.00 -0.75
CA ASP A 73 11.04 8.16 -1.61
C ASP A 73 9.62 8.11 -2.19
N TRP A 74 8.98 9.28 -2.27
CA TRP A 74 7.61 9.42 -2.72
C TRP A 74 7.59 10.17 -4.06
N PRO A 75 7.31 9.50 -5.19
CA PRO A 75 7.35 10.11 -6.52
C PRO A 75 6.07 10.88 -6.88
N TYR A 76 5.14 11.03 -5.93
CA TYR A 76 3.86 11.71 -6.11
C TYR A 76 3.81 13.01 -5.33
N ALA A 77 2.88 13.90 -5.69
CA ALA A 77 2.60 15.09 -4.88
C ALA A 77 2.09 14.70 -3.48
N GLU A 78 2.39 15.54 -2.48
CA GLU A 78 2.01 15.28 -1.08
C GLU A 78 0.58 15.73 -0.79
N GLU A 79 -0.03 16.59 -1.61
CA GLU A 79 -1.38 17.13 -1.37
C GLU A 79 -2.50 16.11 -1.65
N PRO A 80 -2.51 15.36 -2.79
CA PRO A 80 -3.57 14.40 -3.05
C PRO A 80 -3.50 13.19 -2.12
N TRP A 81 -4.63 12.80 -1.54
CA TRP A 81 -4.74 11.57 -0.74
C TRP A 81 -4.85 10.31 -1.59
N PHE A 82 -5.43 10.45 -2.79
CA PHE A 82 -5.63 9.40 -3.79
C PHE A 82 -4.98 9.88 -5.10
N PRO A 83 -3.65 9.79 -5.24
CA PRO A 83 -3.00 10.20 -6.48
C PRO A 83 -3.38 9.25 -7.62
N ALA A 84 -3.47 9.78 -8.84
CA ALA A 84 -3.56 8.97 -10.05
C ALA A 84 -2.17 8.40 -10.41
N PRO A 85 -2.08 7.23 -11.04
CA PRO A 85 -0.80 6.68 -11.48
C PRO A 85 -0.14 7.62 -12.50
N ALA A 86 1.14 7.96 -12.28
CA ALA A 86 1.87 8.85 -13.18
C ALA A 86 2.20 8.19 -14.54
N ASP A 87 2.23 6.86 -14.56
CA ASP A 87 2.58 6.02 -15.70
C ASP A 87 1.68 4.78 -15.68
N PRO A 88 0.53 4.78 -16.39
CA PRO A 88 -0.44 3.69 -16.37
C PRO A 88 -0.03 2.51 -17.27
N SER A 89 1.26 2.13 -17.24
CA SER A 89 1.80 0.96 -17.93
C SER A 89 2.03 -0.20 -16.97
N ASP A 90 2.27 -1.41 -17.49
CA ASP A 90 2.65 -2.56 -16.65
C ASP A 90 3.92 -2.31 -15.83
N ALA A 91 4.88 -1.57 -16.40
CA ALA A 91 6.11 -1.18 -15.70
C ALA A 91 5.80 -0.21 -14.55
N GLY A 92 4.92 0.77 -14.79
CA GLY A 92 4.44 1.66 -13.74
C GLY A 92 3.70 0.91 -12.64
N TRP A 93 2.87 -0.08 -13.02
CA TRP A 93 2.11 -0.87 -12.06
C TRP A 93 3.01 -1.73 -11.18
N ALA A 94 4.01 -2.37 -11.78
CA ALA A 94 5.02 -3.12 -11.05
C ALA A 94 5.81 -2.24 -10.07
N ARG A 95 6.23 -1.04 -10.52
CA ARG A 95 6.96 -0.07 -9.69
C ARG A 95 6.13 0.38 -8.49
N ASP A 96 4.86 0.70 -8.69
CA ASP A 96 4.02 1.24 -7.62
C ASP A 96 3.56 0.17 -6.63
N ARG A 97 3.36 -1.09 -7.08
CA ARG A 97 3.20 -2.23 -6.16
C ARG A 97 4.47 -2.47 -5.33
N ALA A 98 5.65 -2.34 -5.93
CA ALA A 98 6.91 -2.42 -5.17
C ALA A 98 7.03 -1.29 -4.15
N LEU A 99 6.65 -0.06 -4.51
CA LEU A 99 6.57 1.07 -3.58
C LEU A 99 5.62 0.78 -2.41
N ALA A 100 4.43 0.22 -2.67
CA ALA A 100 3.48 -0.16 -1.62
C ALA A 100 4.09 -1.17 -0.63
N ARG A 101 4.82 -2.18 -1.13
CA ARG A 101 5.55 -3.14 -0.30
C ARG A 101 6.63 -2.45 0.54
N SER A 102 7.47 -1.60 -0.07
CA SER A 102 8.50 -0.85 0.65
C SER A 102 7.93 0.08 1.73
N CYS A 103 6.80 0.74 1.46
CA CYS A 103 6.12 1.57 2.47
C CYS A 103 5.56 0.72 3.61
N HIS A 104 5.07 -0.48 3.33
CA HIS A 104 4.65 -1.41 4.39
C HIS A 104 5.81 -1.88 5.24
N ASP A 105 6.92 -2.30 4.64
CA ASP A 105 8.11 -2.73 5.38
C ASP A 105 8.64 -1.62 6.30
N ALA A 106 8.69 -0.38 5.79
CA ALA A 106 9.07 0.80 6.56
C ALA A 106 8.12 1.05 7.74
N CYS A 107 6.81 0.97 7.51
CA CYS A 107 5.78 1.12 8.54
C CYS A 107 5.93 0.06 9.63
N MET A 108 6.06 -1.21 9.27
CA MET A 108 6.17 -2.31 10.24
C MET A 108 7.49 -2.26 11.01
N LYS A 109 8.58 -1.85 10.36
CA LYS A 109 9.87 -1.62 11.03
C LYS A 109 9.80 -0.49 12.05
N ALA A 110 8.99 0.55 11.80
CA ALA A 110 8.83 1.66 12.74
C ALA A 110 7.90 1.31 13.91
N LEU A 111 6.96 0.38 13.71
CA LEU A 111 6.01 -0.06 14.73
C LEU A 111 6.58 -1.10 15.71
N ARG A 112 7.61 -1.85 15.31
CA ARG A 112 8.26 -2.92 16.09
C ARG A 112 9.55 -2.45 16.73
#